data_AF-A0A1V4ZU05-F1
#
_entry.id   AF-A0A1V4ZU05-F1
#
_cell.length_a   1.000
_cell.length_b   1.000
_cell.length_c   1.000
_cell.angle_alpha   90.00
_cell.angle_beta   90.00
_cell.angle_gamma   90.00
#
_symmetry.space_group_name_H-M   'P 1'
#
loop_
_entity.id
_entity.type
_entity.pdbx_description
1 polymer ?
#
loop_
_entity_poly.entity_id
_entity_poly.type
_entity_poly.pdbx_seq_one_letter_code
_entity_poly.pdbx_strand_id
1 'polypeptide(L)'
;MDAPEIAFGLLRLIFGFLLVLFIPGYVLSLVIFPFKKDLESSRRLALSLVLSIASVLLLVLFSDIFLGIDSTPQNIVTIILVFSAVSVIIWKIEIFMYQRYSKQEPGIKYT
;
A
#
# COMPACT_ATOMS: atom_id res chain seq x y z
N MET A 1 -14.43 4.30 32.39
CA MET A 1 -13.39 3.91 31.41
C MET A 1 -12.06 4.11 32.09
N ASP A 2 -11.35 3.03 32.33
CA ASP A 2 -10.07 3.08 33.03
C ASP A 2 -9.01 3.67 32.09
N ALA A 3 -8.14 4.54 32.62
CA ALA A 3 -7.04 5.17 31.88
C ALA A 3 -6.25 4.23 30.93
N PRO A 4 -5.94 2.96 31.28
CA PRO A 4 -5.27 2.04 30.36
C PRO A 4 -6.09 1.67 29.11
N GLU A 5 -7.41 1.55 29.19
CA GLU A 5 -8.23 1.17 28.03
C GLU A 5 -8.23 2.23 26.93
N ILE A 6 -8.26 3.50 27.33
CA ILE A 6 -8.21 4.64 26.41
C ILE A 6 -6.84 4.68 25.71
N ALA A 7 -5.75 4.41 26.44
CA ALA A 7 -4.41 4.35 25.87
C ALA A 7 -4.28 3.22 24.83
N PHE A 8 -4.81 2.02 25.10
CA PHE A 8 -4.82 0.94 24.11
C PHE A 8 -5.70 1.27 22.89
N GLY A 9 -6.86 1.90 23.09
CA GLY A 9 -7.73 2.35 22.01
C GLY A 9 -7.07 3.39 21.11
N LEU A 10 -6.42 4.40 21.71
CA LEU A 10 -5.67 5.43 20.97
C LEU A 10 -4.48 4.84 20.22
N LEU A 11 -3.73 3.92 20.85
CA LEU A 11 -2.62 3.24 20.19
C LEU A 11 -3.10 2.45 18.97
N ARG A 12 -4.21 1.72 19.11
CA ARG A 12 -4.85 0.99 18.00
C ARG A 12 -5.30 1.93 16.89
N LEU A 13 -5.89 3.07 17.22
CA LEU A 13 -6.34 4.06 16.24
C LEU A 13 -5.15 4.64 15.47
N ILE A 14 -4.10 5.07 16.16
CA ILE A 14 -2.90 5.67 15.55
C ILE A 14 -2.18 4.65 14.67
N PHE A 15 -1.96 3.43 15.16
CA PHE A 15 -1.33 2.37 14.37
C PHE A 15 -2.19 1.93 13.20
N GLY A 16 -3.50 1.75 13.41
CA GLY A 16 -4.44 1.40 12.35
C GLY A 16 -4.47 2.45 11.26
N PHE A 17 -4.54 3.74 11.64
CA PHE A 17 -4.51 4.86 10.71
C PHE A 17 -3.19 4.91 9.94
N LEU A 18 -2.05 4.78 10.62
CA LEU A 18 -0.74 4.81 9.97
C LEU A 18 -0.55 3.63 9.02
N LEU A 19 -0.99 2.42 9.40
CA LEU A 19 -0.96 1.24 8.52
C LEU A 19 -1.84 1.46 7.28
N VAL A 20 -3.05 1.97 7.47
CA VAL A 20 -4.00 2.25 6.39
C VAL A 20 -3.51 3.34 5.46
N LEU A 21 -2.87 4.39 5.98
CA LEU A 21 -2.48 5.57 5.23
C LEU A 21 -1.07 5.48 4.64
N PHE A 22 -0.30 4.44 4.97
CA PHE A 22 1.08 4.31 4.49
C PHE A 22 1.31 3.03 3.69
N ILE A 23 0.73 1.89 4.12
CA ILE A 23 1.01 0.61 3.45
C ILE A 23 0.50 0.58 2.01
N PRO A 24 -0.79 0.82 1.72
CA PRO A 24 -1.29 0.63 0.35
C PRO A 24 -0.59 1.58 -0.63
N GLY A 25 -0.36 2.84 -0.26
CA GLY A 25 0.39 3.78 -1.10
C GLY A 25 1.87 3.42 -1.28
N TYR A 26 2.54 2.89 -0.25
CA TYR A 26 3.95 2.50 -0.36
C TYR A 26 4.15 1.25 -1.24
N VAL A 27 3.28 0.25 -1.11
CA VAL A 27 3.34 -0.96 -1.94
C VAL A 27 2.98 -0.61 -3.39
N LEU A 28 1.98 0.26 -3.60
CA LEU A 28 1.62 0.68 -4.94
C LEU A 28 2.72 1.55 -5.58
N SER A 29 3.45 2.34 -4.80
CA SER A 29 4.64 3.07 -5.26
C SER A 29 5.72 2.10 -5.76
N LEU A 30 5.88 0.94 -5.11
CA LEU A 30 6.84 -0.10 -5.50
C LEU A 30 6.41 -0.82 -6.78
N VAL A 31 5.11 -1.03 -6.98
CA VAL A 31 4.56 -1.67 -8.19
C VAL A 31 4.62 -0.73 -9.39
N ILE A 32 4.34 0.57 -9.21
CA ILE A 32 4.38 1.54 -10.32
C ILE A 32 5.82 1.94 -10.66
N PHE A 33 6.70 2.08 -9.65
CA PHE A 33 8.10 2.45 -9.83
C PHE A 33 9.03 1.46 -9.10
N PRO A 34 9.24 0.26 -9.67
CA PRO A 34 10.06 -0.78 -9.05
C PRO A 34 11.55 -0.41 -8.94
N PHE A 35 12.05 0.50 -9.80
CA PHE A 35 13.48 0.82 -9.87
C PHE A 35 13.88 2.03 -9.01
N LYS A 36 14.94 1.86 -8.20
CA LYS A 36 15.54 2.94 -7.41
C LYS A 36 16.17 4.07 -8.25
N LYS A 37 16.38 3.86 -9.55
CA LYS A 37 16.93 4.86 -10.47
C LYS A 37 15.87 5.85 -10.99
N ASP A 38 14.58 5.50 -10.90
CA ASP A 38 13.52 6.31 -11.52
C ASP A 38 13.08 7.47 -10.60
N LEU A 39 13.28 7.35 -9.29
CA LEU A 39 12.88 8.36 -8.31
C LEU A 39 13.90 8.51 -7.18
N GLU A 40 14.27 9.76 -6.88
CA GLU A 40 14.97 10.09 -5.63
C GLU A 40 14.16 9.64 -4.41
N SER A 41 14.85 9.24 -3.34
CA SER A 41 14.20 8.73 -2.13
C SER A 41 13.16 9.69 -1.52
N SER A 42 13.37 11.00 -1.64
CA SER A 42 12.41 12.03 -1.21
C SER A 42 11.13 12.03 -2.05
N ARG A 43 11.26 11.93 -3.37
CA ARG A 43 10.13 11.88 -4.31
C ARG A 43 9.31 10.61 -4.13
N ARG A 44 9.97 9.49 -3.83
CA ARG A 44 9.29 8.23 -3.52
C ARG A 44 8.43 8.32 -2.25
N LEU A 45 8.91 9.00 -1.22
CA LEU A 45 8.12 9.26 0.00
C LEU A 45 6.90 10.14 -0.30
N ALA A 46 7.10 11.26 -1.02
CA ALA A 46 6.00 12.13 -1.42
C ALA A 46 4.95 11.40 -2.27
N LEU A 47 5.39 10.58 -3.23
CA LEU A 47 4.50 9.79 -4.08
C LEU A 47 3.72 8.76 -3.26
N SER A 48 4.37 8.05 -2.33
CA SER A 48 3.70 7.06 -1.48
C SER A 48 2.57 7.67 -0.63
N LEU A 49 2.74 8.91 -0.16
CA LEU A 49 1.70 9.63 0.59
C LEU A 49 0.49 9.95 -0.28
N VAL A 50 0.71 10.57 -1.45
CA VAL A 50 -0.36 10.89 -2.41
C VAL A 50 -1.08 9.63 -2.85
N LEU A 51 -0.32 8.58 -3.15
CA LEU A 51 -0.85 7.32 -3.66
C LEU A 51 -1.63 6.56 -2.59
N SER A 52 -1.29 6.71 -1.31
CA SER A 52 -2.08 6.11 -0.24
C SER A 52 -3.42 6.79 -0.07
N ILE A 53 -3.46 8.14 -0.09
CA ILE A 53 -4.71 8.89 -0.03
C ILE A 53 -5.59 8.53 -1.23
N ALA A 54 -5.03 8.52 -2.44
CA ALA A 54 -5.73 8.13 -3.65
C ALA A 54 -6.27 6.69 -3.56
N SER A 55 -5.46 5.76 -3.05
CA SER A 55 -5.86 4.35 -2.90
C SER A 55 -6.99 4.18 -1.89
N VAL A 56 -6.94 4.85 -0.72
CA VAL A 56 -8.03 4.78 0.27
C VAL A 56 -9.33 5.34 -0.31
N LEU A 57 -9.29 6.49 -0.98
CA LEU A 57 -10.46 7.08 -1.64
C LEU A 57 -11.05 6.16 -2.70
N LEU A 58 -10.19 5.56 -3.55
CA LEU A 58 -10.63 4.59 -4.55
C LEU A 58 -11.24 3.36 -3.91
N LEU A 59 -10.68 2.83 -2.82
CA LEU A 59 -11.19 1.62 -2.16
C LEU A 59 -12.55 1.86 -1.51
N VAL A 60 -12.74 3.01 -0.85
CA VAL A 60 -14.03 3.39 -0.28
C VAL A 60 -15.06 3.56 -1.40
N LEU A 61 -14.72 4.30 -2.45
CA LEU A 61 -15.61 4.51 -3.60
C LEU A 61 -15.93 3.18 -4.32
N PHE A 62 -14.93 2.32 -4.49
CA PHE A 62 -15.11 1.02 -5.13
C PHE A 62 -16.00 0.11 -4.28
N SER A 63 -15.83 0.13 -2.95
CA SER A 63 -16.70 -0.62 -2.04
C SER A 63 -18.14 -0.15 -2.11
N ASP A 64 -18.33 1.17 -2.14
CA ASP A 64 -19.65 1.79 -2.17
C ASP A 64 -20.38 1.48 -3.49
N ILE A 65 -19.69 1.65 -4.63
CA ILE A 65 -20.29 1.50 -5.97
C ILE A 65 -20.39 0.03 -6.41
N PHE A 66 -19.32 -0.76 -6.24
CA PHE A 66 -19.25 -2.12 -6.83
C PHE A 66 -19.72 -3.21 -5.87
N LEU A 67 -19.38 -3.09 -4.59
CA LEU A 67 -19.72 -4.12 -3.61
C LEU A 67 -21.09 -3.85 -2.95
N GLY A 68 -21.54 -2.59 -2.93
CA GLY A 68 -22.80 -2.21 -2.26
C GLY A 68 -22.79 -2.51 -0.77
N ILE A 69 -21.60 -2.60 -0.15
CA ILE A 69 -21.46 -2.87 1.28
C ILE A 69 -21.41 -1.54 2.00
N ASP A 70 -22.15 -1.44 3.11
CA ASP A 70 -22.10 -0.28 3.98
C ASP A 70 -20.66 0.08 4.34
N SER A 71 -20.33 1.37 4.19
CA SER A 71 -19.04 1.97 4.54
C SER A 71 -18.85 2.06 6.06
N THR A 72 -19.02 0.95 6.75
CA THR A 72 -18.76 0.79 8.19
C THR A 72 -17.25 0.77 8.41
N PRO A 73 -16.72 1.39 9.50
CA PRO A 73 -15.28 1.42 9.77
C PRO A 73 -14.60 0.04 9.76
N GLN A 74 -15.29 -1.00 10.21
CA GLN A 74 -14.79 -2.38 10.19
C GLN A 74 -14.60 -2.91 8.77
N ASN A 75 -15.52 -2.57 7.87
CA ASN A 75 -15.50 -3.06 6.49
C ASN A 75 -14.39 -2.39 5.68
N ILE A 76 -14.21 -1.08 5.87
CA ILE A 76 -13.12 -0.30 5.27
C ILE A 76 -11.77 -0.88 5.68
N VAL A 77 -11.54 -1.14 6.97
CA VAL A 77 -10.30 -1.75 7.47
C VAL A 77 -10.07 -3.12 6.83
N THR A 78 -11.12 -3.93 6.69
CA THR A 78 -11.04 -5.28 6.09
C THR A 78 -10.65 -5.20 4.61
N ILE A 79 -11.29 -4.33 3.84
CA ILE A 79 -11.01 -4.12 2.41
C ILE A 79 -9.57 -3.66 2.20
N ILE A 80 -9.10 -2.71 3.01
CA ILE A 80 -7.72 -2.20 2.93
C ILE A 80 -6.71 -3.30 3.27
N LEU A 81 -6.99 -4.12 4.29
CA LEU A 81 -6.16 -5.28 4.64
C LEU A 81 -6.04 -6.27 3.48
N VAL A 82 -7.16 -6.61 2.85
CA VAL A 82 -7.18 -7.53 1.70
C VAL A 82 -6.44 -6.92 0.51
N PHE A 83 -6.70 -5.65 0.18
CA PHE A 83 -6.04 -4.96 -0.92
C PHE A 83 -4.52 -4.89 -0.70
N SER A 84 -4.08 -4.56 0.52
CA SER A 84 -2.67 -4.53 0.89
C SER A 84 -2.03 -5.91 0.75
N ALA A 85 -2.67 -6.97 1.23
CA ALA A 85 -2.17 -8.33 1.11
C ALA A 85 -2.00 -8.75 -0.36
N VAL A 86 -2.99 -8.46 -1.21
CA VAL A 86 -2.93 -8.73 -2.65
C VAL A 86 -1.78 -7.94 -3.31
N SER A 87 -1.64 -6.66 -2.98
CA SER A 87 -0.58 -5.80 -3.51
C SER A 87 0.82 -6.32 -3.14
N VAL A 88 1.01 -6.81 -1.91
CA VAL A 88 2.27 -7.45 -1.47
C VAL A 88 2.53 -8.74 -2.23
N ILE A 89 1.50 -9.55 -2.51
CA ILE A 89 1.64 -10.78 -3.31
C ILE A 89 2.09 -10.43 -4.73
N ILE A 90 1.46 -9.45 -5.36
CA ILE A 90 1.83 -8.97 -6.70
C ILE A 90 3.28 -8.49 -6.71
N TRP A 91 3.68 -7.68 -5.74
CA TRP A 91 5.06 -7.21 -5.62
C TRP A 91 6.07 -8.36 -5.45
N LYS A 92 5.75 -9.38 -4.65
CA LYS A 92 6.61 -10.57 -4.53
C LYS A 92 6.71 -11.36 -5.83
N ILE A 93 5.62 -11.47 -6.59
CA ILE A 93 5.62 -12.12 -7.91
C ILE A 93 6.45 -11.31 -8.90
N GLU A 94 6.29 -9.99 -8.92
CA GLU A 94 7.03 -9.09 -9.80
C GLU A 94 8.54 -9.14 -9.52
N ILE A 95 8.95 -9.11 -8.24
CA ILE A 95 10.35 -9.30 -7.85
C ILE A 95 10.88 -10.67 -8.30
N PHE A 96 10.09 -11.72 -8.10
CA PHE A 96 10.48 -13.08 -8.49
C PHE A 96 10.65 -13.20 -10.01
N MET A 97 9.75 -12.62 -10.79
CA MET A 97 9.82 -12.56 -12.26
C MET A 97 10.98 -11.68 -12.73
N TYR A 98 11.20 -10.53 -12.10
CA TYR A 98 12.30 -9.64 -12.41
C TYR A 98 13.66 -10.33 -12.19
N GLN A 99 13.81 -11.11 -11.12
CA GLN A 99 15.01 -11.92 -10.90
C GLN A 99 15.22 -13.01 -11.97
N ARG A 100 14.13 -13.50 -12.59
CA ARG A 100 14.20 -14.44 -13.71
C ARG A 100 14.55 -13.76 -15.03
N TYR A 101 14.05 -12.53 -15.26
CA TYR A 101 14.33 -11.75 -16.46
C TYR A 101 15.78 -11.20 -16.47
N SER A 102 16.27 -10.71 -15.32
CA SER A 102 17.65 -10.23 -15.16
C SER A 102 18.72 -11.31 -15.34
N LYS A 103 18.37 -12.59 -15.20
CA LYS A 103 19.30 -13.70 -15.50
C LYS A 103 19.36 -14.05 -16.99
N GLN A 104 18.46 -13.53 -17.84
CA GLN A 104 18.44 -13.83 -19.27
C GLN A 104 19.07 -12.73 -20.14
N GLU A 105 19.19 -11.49 -19.67
CA GLU A 105 19.93 -10.43 -20.38
C GLU A 105 21.09 -9.88 -19.53
N PRO A 106 22.32 -10.43 -19.65
CA PRO A 106 23.50 -9.93 -18.94
C PRO A 106 24.08 -8.63 -19.57
N GLY A 107 23.27 -7.80 -20.24
CA GLY A 107 23.77 -6.99 -21.35
C GLY A 107 23.49 -5.49 -21.39
N ILE A 108 22.68 -4.87 -20.53
CA ILE A 108 22.41 -3.42 -20.68
C ILE A 108 23.01 -2.62 -19.52
N LYS A 109 24.24 -2.15 -19.77
CA LYS A 109 24.86 -1.01 -19.09
C LYS A 109 24.05 0.25 -19.40
N TYR A 110 23.43 0.82 -18.39
CA TYR A 110 22.93 2.19 -18.45
C TYR A 110 24.11 3.15 -18.24
N THR A 111 24.75 3.56 -19.34
CA THR A 111 25.51 4.82 -19.44
C THR A 111 24.53 5.98 -19.51
#